data_AF-A0A349DLM0-F1
#
_entry.id   AF-A0A349DLM0-F1
#
_cell.length_a   1.000
_cell.length_b   1.000
_cell.length_c   1.000
_cell.angle_alpha   90.00
_cell.angle_beta   90.00
_cell.angle_gamma   90.00
#
_symmetry.space_group_name_H-M   'P 1'
#
loop_
_entity.id
_entity.type
_entity.pdbx_description
1 polymer ?
#
loop_
_entity_poly.entity_id
_entity_poly.type
_entity_poly.pdbx_seq_one_letter_code
_entity_poly.pdbx_strand_id
1 'polypeptide(L)'
;MKFIFLLVTTLLISCWNNAQSQGKIWRTIKLDSFPNTAFTARQGDFREVLVKGVLKREIQAYKRTGNFADFSQPFTVEELRFRLKQYETAVETLVDVRPEDFHTIELQESYDFTAKNKLPKDRYTIKSLALFTSNLEWQYLTLMFRYEDVKKYLENMFENSNKAKNFPFFVASWQSPTNPFLQIPITKALEERLFISEITETSHLSSALTHQISQEKPVIQLSDKSLLFHPIFFKENSSCLHTKVGYRLDLKDSSNAFLFQKGEGLIKSIVKGVQQQKIKPYHYSDYWDKASIKPMKSGYYDEYYTSGGFLGHRRYYSDEIQDSVDIPLKNITQISVLGWLTIDKHRQTRQFKATRLILWLPGKTHSALSWPFFWAQFGFKVLEKYWNVDQRQLGVWSNKQNTSSDDLREIGQLNFANIIQEGAFKGEIEWFLNRRDENIEQLWKRYLKKNKIEAKEFPLSKARQWVQLYLNRLTKGIAISTKK
;
A
#
# COMPACT_ATOMS: atom_id res chain seq x y z
N MET A 1 40.95 13.96 -49.10
CA MET A 1 39.51 14.32 -49.27
C MET A 1 38.59 13.14 -49.59
N LYS A 2 38.92 12.23 -50.53
CA LYS A 2 38.02 11.10 -50.91
C LYS A 2 37.69 10.12 -49.76
N PHE A 3 38.63 9.83 -48.86
CA PHE A 3 38.40 8.94 -47.71
C PHE A 3 37.46 9.53 -46.65
N ILE A 4 37.56 10.83 -46.37
CA ILE A 4 36.68 11.51 -45.40
C ILE A 4 35.24 11.54 -45.94
N PHE A 5 35.08 11.79 -47.25
CA PHE A 5 33.76 11.78 -47.88
C PHE A 5 33.10 10.40 -47.86
N LEU A 6 33.88 9.32 -48.08
CA LEU A 6 33.40 7.93 -47.99
C LEU A 6 33.02 7.54 -46.54
N LEU A 7 33.78 8.02 -45.55
CA LEU A 7 33.55 7.74 -44.14
C LEU A 7 32.32 8.49 -43.62
N VAL A 8 32.11 9.73 -44.07
CA VAL A 8 30.89 10.52 -43.78
C VAL A 8 29.67 9.92 -44.48
N THR A 9 29.78 9.47 -45.73
CA THR A 9 28.65 8.82 -46.43
C THR A 9 28.31 7.45 -45.84
N THR A 10 29.28 6.64 -45.43
CA THR A 10 29.01 5.37 -44.74
C THR A 10 28.43 5.58 -43.33
N LEU A 11 28.85 6.62 -42.59
CA LEU A 11 28.20 7.05 -41.34
C LEU A 11 26.76 7.51 -41.57
N LEU A 12 26.51 8.32 -42.60
CA LEU A 12 25.16 8.79 -42.92
C LEU A 12 24.24 7.65 -43.37
N ILE A 13 24.72 6.72 -44.21
CA ILE A 13 23.96 5.55 -44.66
C ILE A 13 23.67 4.58 -43.50
N SER A 14 24.64 4.36 -42.61
CA SER A 14 24.43 3.51 -41.42
C SER A 14 23.50 4.16 -40.38
N CYS A 15 23.58 5.48 -40.19
CA CYS A 15 22.61 6.22 -39.37
C CYS A 15 21.20 6.21 -39.97
N TRP A 16 21.05 6.31 -41.30
CA TRP A 16 19.74 6.24 -41.96
C TRP A 16 19.12 4.85 -41.92
N ASN A 17 19.91 3.79 -42.16
CA ASN A 17 19.42 2.42 -42.10
C ASN A 17 19.02 2.01 -40.66
N ASN A 18 19.70 2.54 -39.64
CA ASN A 18 19.32 2.33 -38.24
C ASN A 18 18.06 3.11 -37.82
N ALA A 19 17.73 4.21 -38.49
CA ALA A 19 16.50 4.97 -38.25
C ALA A 19 15.28 4.35 -38.95
N GLN A 20 15.47 3.68 -40.10
CA GLN A 20 14.40 2.97 -40.83
C GLN A 20 14.07 1.58 -40.26
N SER A 21 14.95 0.98 -39.46
CA SER A 21 14.75 -0.35 -38.86
C SER A 21 13.90 -0.36 -37.58
N GLN A 22 13.32 0.78 -37.21
CA GLN A 22 12.59 0.96 -35.95
C GLN A 22 11.12 1.31 -36.19
N GLY A 23 10.23 0.42 -35.79
CA GLY A 23 8.81 0.72 -35.65
C GLY A 23 8.54 1.54 -34.39
N LYS A 24 7.38 2.20 -34.34
CA LYS A 24 6.91 2.95 -33.17
C LYS A 24 5.65 2.29 -32.61
N ILE A 25 5.57 2.20 -31.29
CA ILE A 25 4.48 1.54 -30.58
C ILE A 25 4.03 2.42 -29.42
N TRP A 26 2.72 2.56 -29.25
CA TRP A 26 2.11 3.13 -28.07
C TRP A 26 1.43 2.01 -27.29
N ARG A 27 1.81 1.89 -26.03
CA ARG A 27 1.37 0.82 -25.15
C ARG A 27 0.78 1.42 -23.88
N THR A 28 -0.44 1.03 -23.55
CA THR A 28 -1.12 1.49 -22.35
C THR A 28 -1.10 0.43 -21.24
N ILE A 29 -0.95 0.89 -20.00
CA ILE A 29 -1.01 0.08 -18.78
C ILE A 29 -2.04 0.74 -17.86
N LYS A 30 -3.17 0.07 -17.63
CA LYS A 30 -4.22 0.53 -16.71
C LYS A 30 -3.88 0.08 -15.28
N LEU A 31 -3.41 0.99 -14.43
CA LEU A 31 -2.94 0.72 -13.07
C LEU A 31 -4.07 0.51 -12.06
N ASP A 32 -5.28 0.94 -12.39
CA ASP A 32 -6.49 0.74 -11.60
C ASP A 32 -7.24 -0.55 -11.97
N SER A 33 -6.77 -1.27 -12.98
CA SER A 33 -7.36 -2.53 -13.44
C SER A 33 -6.64 -3.76 -12.85
N PHE A 34 -7.38 -4.86 -12.64
CA PHE A 34 -6.76 -6.14 -12.26
C PHE A 34 -6.11 -6.82 -13.49
N PRO A 35 -4.86 -7.32 -13.38
CA PRO A 35 -4.06 -7.50 -12.17
C PRO A 35 -3.07 -6.38 -11.87
N ASN A 36 -2.98 -5.34 -12.69
CA ASN A 36 -1.96 -4.29 -12.54
C ASN A 36 -1.99 -3.57 -11.19
N THR A 37 -3.20 -3.38 -10.64
CA THR A 37 -3.43 -2.90 -9.27
C THR A 37 -2.70 -3.69 -8.19
N ALA A 38 -2.32 -4.94 -8.48
CA ALA A 38 -1.59 -5.78 -7.55
C ALA A 38 -0.10 -5.47 -7.42
N PHE A 39 0.47 -4.79 -8.40
CA PHE A 39 1.90 -4.49 -8.41
C PHE A 39 2.22 -3.06 -7.96
N THR A 40 1.22 -2.19 -7.86
CA THR A 40 1.38 -0.80 -7.43
C THR A 40 1.12 -0.66 -5.93
N ALA A 41 2.08 -0.12 -5.19
CA ALA A 41 1.93 0.18 -3.77
C ALA A 41 1.13 1.49 -3.54
N ARG A 42 0.31 1.56 -2.46
CA ARG A 42 -0.35 2.82 -2.01
C ARG A 42 0.64 3.81 -1.39
N GLN A 43 1.61 3.33 -0.62
CA GLN A 43 2.69 4.17 -0.09
C GLN A 43 3.92 4.09 -0.98
N GLY A 44 4.53 5.24 -1.28
CA GLY A 44 5.71 5.29 -2.13
C GLY A 44 5.42 5.02 -3.61
N ASP A 45 4.18 5.26 -4.02
CA ASP A 45 3.75 5.13 -5.41
C ASP A 45 4.68 5.95 -6.31
N PHE A 46 5.20 5.33 -7.37
CA PHE A 46 6.09 6.00 -8.29
C PHE A 46 5.43 7.21 -8.95
N ARG A 47 4.09 7.24 -9.10
CA ARG A 47 3.35 8.42 -9.59
C ARG A 47 3.53 9.63 -8.68
N GLU A 48 3.42 9.42 -7.37
CA GLU A 48 3.65 10.46 -6.37
C GLU A 48 5.10 10.93 -6.40
N VAL A 49 6.04 10.00 -6.54
CA VAL A 49 7.47 10.30 -6.67
C VAL A 49 7.72 11.17 -7.91
N LEU A 50 7.12 10.85 -9.05
CA LEU A 50 7.25 11.63 -10.29
C LEU A 50 6.68 13.04 -10.13
N VAL A 51 5.44 13.18 -9.65
CA VAL A 51 4.82 14.49 -9.45
C VAL A 51 5.65 15.35 -8.50
N LYS A 52 6.12 14.78 -7.37
CA LYS A 52 7.01 15.48 -6.43
C LYS A 52 8.35 15.86 -7.07
N GLY A 53 8.93 14.98 -7.88
CA GLY A 53 10.18 15.23 -8.60
C GLY A 53 10.07 16.43 -9.53
N VAL A 54 8.95 16.58 -10.24
CA VAL A 54 8.72 17.75 -11.10
C VAL A 54 8.56 19.03 -10.26
N LEU A 55 7.76 18.98 -9.20
CA LEU A 55 7.56 20.13 -8.31
C LEU A 55 8.85 20.59 -7.62
N LYS A 56 9.82 19.67 -7.45
CA LYS A 56 11.18 19.94 -6.93
C LYS A 56 12.22 20.26 -8.01
N ARG A 57 11.84 20.26 -9.30
CA ARG A 57 12.74 20.48 -10.45
C ARG A 57 13.83 19.41 -10.59
N GLU A 58 13.60 18.19 -10.09
CA GLU A 58 14.52 17.05 -10.23
C GLU A 58 14.33 16.32 -11.57
N ILE A 59 13.12 16.42 -12.15
CA ILE A 59 12.76 15.93 -13.47
C ILE A 59 11.81 16.92 -14.16
N GLN A 60 11.70 16.86 -15.49
CA GLN A 60 10.86 17.75 -16.30
C GLN A 60 9.65 17.00 -16.88
N ALA A 61 8.45 17.56 -16.70
CA ALA A 61 7.25 17.11 -17.39
C ALA A 61 6.99 17.93 -18.66
N TYR A 62 6.35 17.31 -19.65
CA TYR A 62 6.03 17.89 -20.95
C TYR A 62 4.54 17.70 -21.26
N LYS A 63 3.98 18.63 -22.03
CA LYS A 63 2.62 18.54 -22.60
C LYS A 63 2.61 17.44 -23.66
N ARG A 64 1.55 16.64 -23.70
CA ARG A 64 1.36 15.63 -24.76
C ARG A 64 0.88 16.31 -26.04
N THR A 65 1.65 16.20 -27.12
CA THR A 65 1.32 16.79 -28.44
C THR A 65 0.68 15.80 -29.42
N GLY A 66 0.57 14.52 -29.02
CA GLY A 66 0.12 13.42 -29.89
C GLY A 66 1.23 12.83 -30.76
N ASN A 67 2.35 13.53 -30.92
CA ASN A 67 3.52 13.02 -31.64
C ASN A 67 4.31 12.01 -30.79
N PHE A 68 5.01 11.09 -31.46
CA PHE A 68 5.88 10.11 -30.81
C PHE A 68 7.08 10.80 -30.14
N ALA A 69 7.20 10.61 -28.82
CA ALA A 69 8.26 11.07 -27.94
C ALA A 69 8.62 12.56 -28.15
N ASP A 70 7.61 13.41 -28.32
CA ASP A 70 7.78 14.84 -28.57
C ASP A 70 7.85 15.65 -27.27
N PHE A 71 9.05 16.14 -26.97
CA PHE A 71 9.36 16.89 -25.76
C PHE A 71 9.52 18.40 -26.02
N SER A 72 8.86 18.93 -27.05
CA SER A 72 8.97 20.34 -27.45
C SER A 72 8.28 21.32 -26.48
N GLN A 73 7.29 20.86 -25.72
CA GLN A 73 6.45 21.71 -24.87
C GLN A 73 6.61 21.35 -23.38
N PRO A 74 7.64 21.84 -22.67
CA PRO A 74 7.79 21.61 -21.24
C PRO A 74 6.71 22.34 -20.42
N PHE A 75 6.32 21.75 -19.30
CA PHE A 75 5.56 22.44 -18.25
C PHE A 75 6.47 23.28 -17.37
N THR A 76 6.09 24.51 -17.05
CA THR A 76 6.66 25.22 -15.90
C THR A 76 6.14 24.63 -14.58
N VAL A 77 6.88 24.83 -13.49
CA VAL A 77 6.45 24.35 -12.15
C VAL A 77 5.17 25.08 -11.73
N GLU A 78 5.06 26.36 -12.06
CA GLU A 78 3.90 27.21 -11.78
C GLU A 78 2.66 26.73 -12.53
N GLU A 79 2.77 26.45 -13.85
CA GLU A 79 1.69 25.83 -14.62
C GLU A 79 1.26 24.49 -14.02
N LEU A 80 2.23 23.65 -13.62
CA LEU A 80 1.91 22.34 -13.07
C LEU A 80 1.22 22.44 -11.70
N ARG A 81 1.66 23.34 -10.82
CA ARG A 81 0.99 23.59 -9.52
C ARG A 81 -0.45 24.03 -9.69
N PHE A 82 -0.74 24.82 -10.71
CA PHE A 82 -2.10 25.23 -11.03
C PHE A 82 -2.92 24.07 -11.60
N ARG A 83 -2.36 23.29 -12.53
CA ARG A 83 -3.03 22.15 -13.16
C ARG A 83 -3.29 20.98 -12.22
N LEU A 84 -2.45 20.81 -11.19
CA LEU A 84 -2.66 19.83 -10.12
C LEU A 84 -3.72 20.27 -9.10
N LYS A 85 -4.58 21.23 -9.44
CA LYS A 85 -5.78 21.61 -8.68
C LYS A 85 -7.00 21.49 -9.57
N GLN A 86 -8.11 21.02 -9.01
CA GLN A 86 -9.37 20.85 -9.73
C GLN A 86 -10.55 21.28 -8.89
N TYR A 87 -11.59 21.81 -9.52
CA TYR A 87 -12.82 22.16 -8.82
C TYR A 87 -13.67 20.89 -8.65
N GLU A 88 -13.97 20.53 -7.41
CA GLU A 88 -14.80 19.38 -7.09
C GLU A 88 -16.19 19.85 -6.68
N THR A 89 -17.19 19.60 -7.54
CA THR A 89 -18.57 20.09 -7.37
C THR A 89 -19.20 19.64 -6.05
N ALA A 90 -18.86 18.44 -5.56
CA ALA A 90 -19.42 17.90 -4.32
C ALA A 90 -19.02 18.71 -3.06
N VAL A 91 -17.88 19.40 -3.13
CA VAL A 91 -17.34 20.22 -2.02
C VAL A 91 -17.20 21.70 -2.42
N GLU A 92 -17.69 22.05 -3.62
CA GLU A 92 -17.70 23.39 -4.21
C GLU A 92 -16.35 24.15 -4.13
N THR A 93 -15.23 23.44 -4.18
CA THR A 93 -13.90 24.03 -3.98
C THR A 93 -12.80 23.40 -4.84
N LEU A 94 -11.66 24.08 -4.95
CA LEU A 94 -10.46 23.52 -5.58
C LEU A 94 -9.78 22.51 -4.64
N VAL A 95 -9.72 21.26 -5.07
CA VAL A 95 -8.98 20.16 -4.42
C VAL A 95 -7.72 19.83 -5.21
N ASP A 96 -6.66 19.40 -4.52
CA ASP A 96 -5.45 18.96 -5.18
C ASP A 96 -5.70 17.63 -5.91
N VAL A 97 -5.25 17.55 -7.17
CA VAL A 97 -5.22 16.28 -7.91
C VAL A 97 -4.22 15.37 -7.23
N ARG A 98 -4.69 14.21 -6.82
CA ARG A 98 -3.89 13.25 -6.09
C ARG A 98 -3.07 12.45 -7.11
N PRO A 99 -1.85 12.01 -6.76
CA PRO A 99 -1.07 11.11 -7.61
C PRO A 99 -1.83 9.83 -7.99
N GLU A 100 -2.80 9.45 -7.18
CA GLU A 100 -3.68 8.34 -7.45
C GLU A 100 -4.63 8.54 -8.64
N ASP A 101 -5.00 9.77 -8.96
CA ASP A 101 -5.91 10.08 -10.06
C ASP A 101 -5.30 9.78 -11.43
N PHE A 102 -3.98 9.56 -11.50
CA PHE A 102 -3.29 9.07 -12.69
C PHE A 102 -3.41 7.54 -12.80
N HIS A 103 -4.48 7.07 -13.43
CA HIS A 103 -4.82 5.65 -13.53
C HIS A 103 -4.14 4.90 -14.68
N THR A 104 -3.65 5.59 -15.71
CA THR A 104 -3.09 4.95 -16.91
C THR A 104 -1.68 5.45 -17.18
N ILE A 105 -0.79 4.53 -17.54
CA ILE A 105 0.52 4.84 -18.14
C ILE A 105 0.41 4.59 -19.64
N GLU A 106 0.90 5.50 -20.47
CA GLU A 106 1.25 5.23 -21.87
C GLU A 106 2.78 5.16 -21.97
N LEU A 107 3.29 4.11 -22.56
CA LEU A 107 4.68 3.95 -22.96
C LEU A 107 4.76 4.16 -24.47
N GLN A 108 5.67 5.01 -24.91
CA GLN A 108 5.99 5.16 -26.33
C GLN A 108 7.33 4.49 -26.58
N GLU A 109 7.31 3.42 -27.35
CA GLU A 109 8.41 2.48 -27.52
C GLU A 109 8.88 2.46 -28.98
N SER A 110 10.19 2.42 -29.20
CA SER A 110 10.75 2.02 -30.49
C SER A 110 10.91 0.50 -30.53
N TYR A 111 10.57 -0.13 -31.65
CA TYR A 111 10.65 -1.58 -31.87
C TYR A 111 11.63 -1.94 -32.99
N ASP A 112 12.71 -2.64 -32.62
CA ASP A 112 13.72 -3.16 -33.55
C ASP A 112 13.26 -4.51 -34.11
N PHE A 113 12.63 -4.47 -35.28
CA PHE A 113 12.13 -5.66 -35.97
C PHE A 113 13.21 -6.45 -36.72
N THR A 114 14.44 -5.90 -36.81
CA THR A 114 15.57 -6.54 -37.47
C THR A 114 16.38 -7.44 -36.52
N ALA A 115 16.33 -7.17 -35.21
CA ALA A 115 17.01 -7.95 -34.19
C ALA A 115 16.31 -9.28 -33.85
N LYS A 116 16.24 -10.19 -34.81
CA LYS A 116 15.64 -11.52 -34.65
C LYS A 116 16.31 -12.36 -33.54
N ASN A 117 17.60 -12.12 -33.27
CA ASN A 117 18.38 -12.87 -32.28
C ASN A 117 18.26 -12.34 -30.85
N LYS A 118 17.63 -11.17 -30.64
CA LYS A 118 17.36 -10.63 -29.30
C LYS A 118 16.15 -11.32 -28.69
N LEU A 119 16.14 -11.44 -27.36
CA LEU A 119 14.93 -11.83 -26.63
C LEU A 119 13.82 -10.82 -26.95
N PRO A 120 12.53 -11.23 -27.00
CA PRO A 120 11.43 -10.34 -27.38
C PRO A 120 11.43 -9.02 -26.60
N LYS A 121 11.70 -9.07 -25.30
CA LYS A 121 11.75 -7.87 -24.43
C LYS A 121 12.83 -6.85 -24.83
N ASP A 122 13.94 -7.31 -25.40
CA ASP A 122 15.10 -6.47 -25.76
C ASP A 122 14.94 -5.84 -27.16
N ARG A 123 13.87 -6.18 -27.88
CA ARG A 123 13.52 -5.54 -29.16
C ARG A 123 12.81 -4.20 -28.98
N TYR A 124 12.35 -3.91 -27.77
CA TYR A 124 11.64 -2.69 -27.46
C TYR A 124 12.53 -1.76 -26.64
N THR A 125 12.46 -0.46 -26.91
CA THR A 125 13.12 0.56 -26.11
C THR A 125 12.13 1.66 -25.79
N ILE A 126 11.86 1.87 -24.49
CA ILE A 126 10.94 2.91 -24.03
C ILE A 126 11.62 4.27 -24.22
N LYS A 127 10.95 5.20 -24.91
CA LYS A 127 11.41 6.57 -25.18
C LYS A 127 10.68 7.58 -24.32
N SER A 128 9.37 7.39 -24.14
CA SER A 128 8.51 8.27 -23.35
C SER A 128 7.65 7.46 -22.39
N LEU A 129 7.36 8.07 -21.23
CA LEU A 129 6.35 7.62 -20.28
C LEU A 129 5.37 8.77 -20.06
N ALA A 130 4.08 8.52 -20.21
CA ALA A 130 3.03 9.50 -19.94
C ALA A 130 2.03 8.99 -18.90
N LEU A 131 1.61 9.87 -17.99
CA LEU A 131 0.61 9.61 -16.96
C LEU A 131 -0.71 10.25 -17.35
N PHE A 132 -1.79 9.46 -17.34
CA PHE A 132 -3.15 9.87 -17.69
C PHE A 132 -4.10 9.69 -16.54
N THR A 133 -5.03 10.63 -16.43
CA THR A 133 -6.24 10.49 -15.61
C THR A 133 -7.26 9.59 -16.31
N SER A 134 -8.14 8.96 -15.54
CA SER A 134 -9.28 8.19 -16.07
C SER A 134 -10.46 9.11 -16.46
N ASN A 135 -10.52 10.31 -15.88
CA ASN A 135 -11.53 11.30 -16.21
C ASN A 135 -11.22 11.93 -17.58
N LEU A 136 -12.15 11.79 -18.53
CA LEU A 136 -12.07 12.36 -19.88
C LEU A 136 -11.99 13.90 -19.86
N GLU A 137 -12.61 14.54 -18.88
CA GLU A 137 -12.55 15.99 -18.70
C GLU A 137 -11.15 16.46 -18.29
N TRP A 138 -10.32 15.56 -17.73
CA TRP A 138 -8.99 15.87 -17.21
C TRP A 138 -7.86 15.43 -18.15
N GLN A 139 -8.15 15.11 -19.40
CA GLN A 139 -7.13 14.76 -20.39
C GLN A 139 -6.08 15.87 -20.59
N TYR A 140 -6.41 17.14 -20.28
CA TYR A 140 -5.45 18.24 -20.28
C TYR A 140 -4.34 18.09 -19.23
N LEU A 141 -4.51 17.22 -18.23
CA LEU A 141 -3.57 16.96 -17.15
C LEU A 141 -2.53 15.89 -17.48
N THR A 142 -2.49 15.38 -18.71
CA THR A 142 -1.48 14.38 -19.09
C THR A 142 -0.06 14.89 -18.88
N LEU A 143 0.71 14.18 -18.06
CA LEU A 143 2.11 14.47 -17.78
C LEU A 143 2.99 13.52 -18.58
N MET A 144 3.72 14.03 -19.57
CA MET A 144 4.66 13.23 -20.37
C MET A 144 6.10 13.46 -19.93
N PHE A 145 6.92 12.42 -19.99
CA PHE A 145 8.30 12.45 -19.52
C PHE A 145 9.25 11.76 -20.49
N ARG A 146 10.48 12.28 -20.59
CA ARG A 146 11.60 11.52 -21.18
C ARG A 146 11.89 10.32 -20.30
N TYR A 147 11.87 9.12 -20.89
CA TYR A 147 11.99 7.91 -20.10
C TYR A 147 13.36 7.76 -19.44
N GLU A 148 14.44 8.19 -20.10
CA GLU A 148 15.80 8.13 -19.55
C GLU A 148 15.95 8.96 -18.26
N ASP A 149 15.39 10.17 -18.24
CA ASP A 149 15.41 11.07 -17.07
C ASP A 149 14.61 10.46 -15.91
N VAL A 150 13.40 9.98 -16.21
CA VAL A 150 12.54 9.29 -15.24
C VAL A 150 13.20 8.03 -14.72
N LYS A 151 13.86 7.25 -15.58
CA LYS A 151 14.53 6.01 -15.21
C LYS A 151 15.59 6.28 -14.15
N LYS A 152 16.52 7.19 -14.45
CA LYS A 152 17.57 7.61 -13.52
C LYS A 152 16.99 8.11 -12.20
N TYR A 153 15.95 8.94 -12.26
CA TYR A 153 15.33 9.49 -11.06
C TYR A 153 14.67 8.42 -10.18
N LEU A 154 13.83 7.57 -10.77
CA LEU A 154 13.10 6.53 -10.03
C LEU A 154 14.03 5.45 -9.49
N GLU A 155 15.08 5.07 -10.22
CA GLU A 155 16.10 4.12 -9.74
C GLU A 155 16.86 4.69 -8.54
N ASN A 156 17.28 5.96 -8.59
CA ASN A 156 17.90 6.64 -7.45
C ASN A 156 16.97 6.68 -6.23
N MET A 157 15.68 7.00 -6.43
CA MET A 157 14.69 7.02 -5.36
C MET A 157 14.47 5.63 -4.75
N PHE A 158 14.40 4.60 -5.59
CA PHE A 158 14.33 3.20 -5.15
C PHE A 158 15.58 2.81 -4.33
N GLU A 159 16.79 3.06 -4.83
CA GLU A 159 18.03 2.71 -4.14
C GLU A 159 18.16 3.41 -2.78
N ASN A 160 17.88 4.72 -2.74
CA ASN A 160 17.94 5.50 -1.50
C ASN A 160 16.91 5.00 -0.49
N SER A 161 15.71 4.65 -0.95
CA SER A 161 14.70 4.07 -0.07
C SER A 161 15.07 2.69 0.47
N ASN A 162 15.68 1.87 -0.37
CA ASN A 162 16.14 0.54 0.00
C ASN A 162 17.27 0.61 1.03
N LYS A 163 18.18 1.57 0.89
CA LYS A 163 19.25 1.87 1.88
C LYS A 163 18.68 2.36 3.21
N ALA A 164 17.65 3.19 3.19
CA ALA A 164 17.02 3.74 4.40
C ALA A 164 16.29 2.68 5.26
N LYS A 165 15.99 1.51 4.67
CA LYS A 165 15.34 0.36 5.35
C LYS A 165 14.08 0.70 6.14
N ASN A 166 13.28 1.62 5.61
CA ASN A 166 12.12 2.14 6.31
C ASN A 166 10.91 2.16 5.37
N PHE A 167 9.92 1.33 5.66
CA PHE A 167 8.76 1.07 4.80
C PHE A 167 7.95 2.32 4.35
N PRO A 168 7.71 3.37 5.16
CA PRO A 168 7.05 4.58 4.67
C PRO A 168 7.86 5.32 3.60
N PHE A 169 9.14 4.96 3.43
CA PHE A 169 10.06 5.52 2.45
C PHE A 169 10.36 4.58 1.30
N PHE A 170 9.92 3.32 1.33
CA PHE A 170 10.12 2.39 0.21
C PHE A 170 9.27 2.83 -0.97
N VAL A 171 9.92 3.43 -1.96
CA VAL A 171 9.24 4.11 -3.07
C VAL A 171 9.74 3.59 -4.41
N ALA A 172 8.99 3.88 -5.47
CA ALA A 172 9.37 3.56 -6.85
C ALA A 172 9.70 2.07 -7.09
N SER A 173 9.12 1.19 -6.28
CA SER A 173 9.33 -0.26 -6.33
C SER A 173 8.19 -0.98 -7.02
N TRP A 174 8.53 -2.04 -7.73
CA TRP A 174 7.61 -3.10 -8.15
C TRP A 174 7.85 -4.35 -7.31
N GLN A 175 6.76 -4.98 -6.85
CA GLN A 175 6.81 -6.22 -6.08
C GLN A 175 5.93 -7.27 -6.74
N SER A 176 6.46 -8.49 -6.84
CA SER A 176 5.65 -9.63 -7.29
C SER A 176 4.66 -10.08 -6.20
N PRO A 177 3.35 -10.14 -6.48
CA PRO A 177 2.36 -10.71 -5.57
C PRO A 177 2.58 -12.20 -5.28
N THR A 178 3.16 -12.94 -6.23
CA THR A 178 3.46 -14.38 -6.09
C THR A 178 4.79 -14.63 -5.38
N ASN A 179 5.73 -13.68 -5.47
CA ASN A 179 7.01 -13.75 -4.79
C ASN A 179 7.36 -12.40 -4.13
N PRO A 180 6.99 -12.18 -2.85
CA PRO A 180 7.22 -10.91 -2.18
C PRO A 180 8.72 -10.58 -1.96
N PHE A 181 9.61 -11.55 -2.13
CA PHE A 181 11.07 -11.34 -2.10
C PHE A 181 11.65 -10.81 -3.42
N LEU A 182 10.86 -10.84 -4.51
CA LEU A 182 11.20 -10.19 -5.77
C LEU A 182 10.69 -8.75 -5.71
N GLN A 183 11.59 -7.86 -5.33
CA GLN A 183 11.39 -6.42 -5.29
C GLN A 183 12.44 -5.78 -6.19
N ILE A 184 11.99 -5.03 -7.18
CA ILE A 184 12.84 -4.39 -8.19
C ILE A 184 12.39 -2.94 -8.42
N PRO A 185 13.22 -2.08 -9.02
CA PRO A 185 12.77 -0.77 -9.48
C PRO A 185 11.59 -0.88 -10.45
N ILE A 186 10.66 0.07 -10.38
CA ILE A 186 9.51 0.13 -11.29
C ILE A 186 9.93 0.23 -12.76
N THR A 187 11.05 0.90 -13.04
CA THR A 187 11.65 1.06 -14.38
C THR A 187 12.02 -0.29 -14.98
N LYS A 188 12.70 -1.13 -14.19
CA LYS A 188 13.04 -2.50 -14.58
C LYS A 188 11.78 -3.34 -14.82
N ALA A 189 10.75 -3.17 -14.01
CA ALA A 189 9.47 -3.86 -14.22
C ALA A 189 8.76 -3.44 -15.52
N LEU A 190 8.84 -2.16 -15.91
CA LEU A 190 8.33 -1.67 -17.18
C LEU A 190 9.12 -2.27 -18.36
N GLU A 191 10.45 -2.26 -18.29
CA GLU A 191 11.34 -2.83 -19.32
C GLU A 191 11.16 -4.35 -19.48
N GLU A 192 10.97 -5.06 -18.38
CA GLU A 192 10.70 -6.50 -18.35
C GLU A 192 9.24 -6.85 -18.63
N ARG A 193 8.36 -5.86 -18.88
CA ARG A 193 6.93 -6.04 -19.18
C ARG A 193 6.19 -6.83 -18.10
N LEU A 194 6.48 -6.53 -16.85
CA LEU A 194 5.86 -7.13 -15.67
C LEU A 194 4.50 -6.48 -15.33
N PHE A 195 3.76 -6.07 -16.37
CA PHE A 195 2.42 -5.52 -16.29
C PHE A 195 1.59 -6.06 -17.44
N ILE A 196 0.28 -6.20 -17.23
CA ILE A 196 -0.65 -6.40 -18.35
C ILE A 196 -0.78 -5.06 -19.07
N SER A 197 -0.57 -5.08 -20.38
CA SER A 197 -0.58 -3.90 -21.22
C SER A 197 -1.32 -4.17 -22.53
N GLU A 198 -1.73 -3.10 -23.19
CA GLU A 198 -2.42 -3.14 -24.48
C GLU A 198 -1.71 -2.21 -25.45
N ILE A 199 -1.49 -2.66 -26.69
CA ILE A 199 -0.96 -1.80 -27.75
C ILE A 199 -2.12 -1.06 -28.38
N THR A 200 -2.08 0.26 -28.30
CA THR A 200 -3.17 1.13 -28.77
C THR A 200 -2.88 1.72 -30.14
N GLU A 201 -1.60 1.90 -30.48
CA GLU A 201 -1.18 2.49 -31.74
C GLU A 201 0.17 1.92 -32.17
N THR A 202 0.37 1.83 -33.49
CA THR A 202 1.64 1.46 -34.10
C THR A 202 1.91 2.32 -35.33
N SER A 203 3.18 2.65 -35.59
CA SER A 203 3.61 3.33 -36.81
C SER A 203 4.90 2.73 -37.35
N HIS A 204 5.08 2.78 -38.67
CA HIS A 204 6.23 2.18 -39.39
C HIS A 204 6.41 0.67 -39.12
N LEU A 205 5.30 -0.06 -38.96
CA LEU A 205 5.25 -1.52 -38.83
C LEU A 205 4.29 -2.09 -39.88
N SER A 206 4.62 -3.26 -40.45
CA SER A 206 3.72 -3.95 -41.37
C SER A 206 2.54 -4.58 -40.61
N SER A 207 1.38 -4.72 -41.25
CA SER A 207 0.17 -5.27 -40.61
C SER A 207 0.41 -6.67 -40.02
N ALA A 208 1.20 -7.50 -40.69
CA ALA A 208 1.56 -8.83 -40.20
C ALA A 208 2.37 -8.77 -38.89
N LEU A 209 3.31 -7.83 -38.82
CA LEU A 209 4.16 -7.63 -37.64
C LEU A 209 3.37 -6.99 -36.48
N THR A 210 2.49 -6.03 -36.77
CA THR A 210 1.54 -5.47 -35.80
C THR A 210 0.66 -6.57 -35.21
N HIS A 211 0.09 -7.45 -36.06
CA HIS A 211 -0.70 -8.58 -35.59
C HIS A 211 0.14 -9.52 -34.72
N GLN A 212 1.35 -9.90 -35.15
CA GLN A 212 2.25 -10.74 -34.35
C GLN A 212 2.54 -10.14 -32.97
N ILE A 213 2.91 -8.86 -32.91
CA ILE A 213 3.26 -8.16 -31.68
C ILE A 213 2.04 -8.04 -30.75
N SER A 214 0.85 -7.79 -31.29
CA SER A 214 -0.39 -7.71 -30.50
C SER A 214 -0.78 -9.04 -29.85
N GLN A 215 -0.35 -10.17 -30.43
CA GLN A 215 -0.60 -11.53 -29.92
C GLN A 215 0.48 -12.03 -28.97
N GLU A 216 1.52 -11.23 -28.69
CA GLU A 216 2.55 -11.60 -27.72
C GLU A 216 1.91 -11.79 -26.33
N LYS A 217 2.10 -12.98 -25.76
CA LYS A 217 1.54 -13.28 -24.43
C LYS A 217 2.21 -12.38 -23.39
N PRO A 218 1.45 -11.83 -22.44
CA PRO A 218 2.04 -11.10 -21.32
C PRO A 218 2.99 -12.01 -20.55
N VAL A 219 4.12 -11.46 -20.10
CA VAL A 219 5.11 -12.16 -19.26
C VAL A 219 4.45 -12.69 -17.98
N ILE A 220 3.46 -11.95 -17.50
CA ILE A 220 2.68 -12.28 -16.32
C ILE A 220 1.39 -13.00 -16.74
N GLN A 221 1.29 -14.27 -16.38
CA GLN A 221 0.04 -15.04 -16.44
C GLN A 221 -0.46 -15.25 -15.02
N LEU A 222 -1.50 -14.50 -14.65
CA LEU A 222 -2.07 -14.57 -13.31
C LEU A 222 -3.56 -14.91 -13.39
N SER A 223 -3.89 -16.12 -12.96
CA SER A 223 -5.25 -16.64 -12.87
C SER A 223 -5.80 -16.70 -11.44
N ASP A 224 -4.96 -16.43 -10.42
CA ASP A 224 -5.29 -16.77 -9.04
C ASP A 224 -5.97 -15.63 -8.26
N LYS A 225 -7.07 -15.96 -7.59
CA LYS A 225 -7.80 -15.10 -6.63
C LYS A 225 -6.92 -14.66 -5.46
N SER A 226 -5.90 -15.45 -5.12
CA SER A 226 -4.99 -15.17 -4.00
C SER A 226 -4.22 -13.84 -4.15
N LEU A 227 -4.08 -13.33 -5.37
CA LEU A 227 -3.36 -12.09 -5.71
C LEU A 227 -4.14 -10.81 -5.36
N LEU A 228 -5.41 -10.95 -5.00
CA LEU A 228 -6.20 -9.85 -4.46
C LEU A 228 -5.85 -9.56 -2.99
N PHE A 229 -5.32 -10.56 -2.28
CA PHE A 229 -5.21 -10.55 -0.82
C PHE A 229 -3.77 -10.79 -0.35
N HIS A 230 -2.82 -10.03 -0.89
CA HIS A 230 -1.44 -10.04 -0.39
C HIS A 230 -1.09 -8.70 0.27
N PRO A 231 -0.42 -8.73 1.43
CA PRO A 231 0.14 -7.53 2.01
C PRO A 231 1.37 -7.10 1.19
N ILE A 232 1.75 -5.83 1.34
CA ILE A 232 2.98 -5.32 0.74
C ILE A 232 4.13 -5.52 1.70
N PHE A 233 5.24 -6.03 1.16
CA PHE A 233 6.44 -6.27 1.92
C PHE A 233 7.53 -5.29 1.54
N PHE A 234 8.33 -4.94 2.53
CA PHE A 234 9.64 -4.34 2.37
C PHE A 234 10.69 -5.43 2.61
N LYS A 235 11.64 -5.57 1.70
CA LYS A 235 12.74 -6.53 1.83
C LYS A 235 13.92 -5.87 2.53
N GLU A 236 14.25 -6.32 3.73
CA GLU A 236 15.43 -5.83 4.43
C GLU A 236 16.71 -6.47 3.90
N ASN A 237 16.66 -7.76 3.58
CA ASN A 237 17.77 -8.54 3.01
C ASN A 237 17.22 -9.77 2.24
N SER A 238 18.09 -10.67 1.80
CA SER A 238 17.70 -11.84 1.02
C SER A 238 16.74 -12.81 1.73
N SER A 239 16.74 -12.85 3.07
CA SER A 239 15.91 -13.76 3.88
C SER A 239 14.84 -13.06 4.72
N CYS A 240 14.90 -11.75 4.89
CA CYS A 240 14.06 -10.99 5.82
C CYS A 240 13.10 -10.04 5.09
N LEU A 241 11.80 -10.21 5.37
CA LEU A 241 10.74 -9.30 4.93
C LEU A 241 10.08 -8.62 6.12
N HIS A 242 9.62 -7.40 5.89
CA HIS A 242 8.80 -6.64 6.81
C HIS A 242 7.50 -6.28 6.14
N THR A 243 6.39 -6.41 6.85
CA THR A 243 5.12 -5.83 6.44
C THR A 243 4.46 -5.20 7.65
N LYS A 244 3.54 -4.27 7.43
CA LYS A 244 2.66 -3.84 8.52
C LYS A 244 1.40 -4.67 8.49
N VAL A 245 0.88 -4.98 9.67
CA VAL A 245 -0.39 -5.69 9.83
C VAL A 245 -1.14 -5.11 11.02
N GLY A 246 -2.47 -5.13 10.92
CA GLY A 246 -3.36 -4.78 12.01
C GLY A 246 -4.19 -5.97 12.42
N TYR A 247 -4.23 -6.25 13.72
CA TYR A 247 -5.08 -7.29 14.29
C TYR A 247 -6.20 -6.63 15.09
N ARG A 248 -7.44 -7.05 14.85
CA ARG A 248 -8.60 -6.76 15.71
C ARG A 248 -8.76 -7.92 16.68
N LEU A 249 -8.82 -7.59 17.95
CA LEU A 249 -8.96 -8.55 19.04
C LEU A 249 -10.33 -8.33 19.69
N ASP A 250 -11.08 -9.42 19.84
CA ASP A 250 -12.20 -9.46 20.76
C ASP A 250 -11.70 -9.88 22.14
N LEU A 251 -11.75 -8.97 23.09
CA LEU A 251 -11.36 -9.17 24.47
C LEU A 251 -12.26 -10.20 25.18
N LYS A 252 -13.48 -10.46 24.67
CA LYS A 252 -14.36 -11.50 25.22
C LYS A 252 -14.02 -12.92 24.73
N ASP A 253 -13.21 -13.08 23.67
CA ASP A 253 -12.74 -14.40 23.26
C ASP A 253 -11.95 -15.02 24.42
N SER A 254 -12.22 -16.29 24.73
CA SER A 254 -11.55 -17.02 25.82
C SER A 254 -10.03 -17.03 25.66
N SER A 255 -9.55 -16.99 24.42
CA SER A 255 -8.13 -16.91 24.06
C SER A 255 -7.50 -15.55 24.34
N ASN A 256 -8.30 -14.53 24.66
CA ASN A 256 -7.86 -13.17 25.02
C ASN A 256 -8.27 -12.79 26.46
N ALA A 257 -8.78 -13.74 27.26
CA ALA A 257 -9.32 -13.48 28.59
C ALA A 257 -8.33 -12.80 29.54
N PHE A 258 -7.03 -13.03 29.36
CA PHE A 258 -5.95 -12.39 30.11
C PHE A 258 -5.82 -10.87 29.85
N LEU A 259 -6.25 -10.38 28.68
CA LEU A 259 -6.33 -8.94 28.40
C LEU A 259 -7.58 -8.32 29.04
N PHE A 260 -8.66 -9.09 29.16
CA PHE A 260 -9.96 -8.56 29.61
C PHE A 260 -10.16 -8.64 31.13
N GLN A 261 -9.58 -9.64 31.81
CA GLN A 261 -9.57 -9.79 33.28
C GLN A 261 -10.90 -9.41 33.96
N LYS A 262 -11.95 -10.22 33.75
CA LYS A 262 -13.30 -9.98 34.31
C LYS A 262 -13.95 -8.65 33.91
N GLY A 263 -13.59 -8.12 32.74
CA GLY A 263 -14.28 -6.97 32.13
C GLY A 263 -13.53 -5.66 32.16
N GLU A 264 -12.36 -5.58 32.80
CA GLU A 264 -11.70 -4.29 32.96
C GLU A 264 -10.17 -4.31 32.79
N GLY A 265 -9.48 -5.44 32.65
CA GLY A 265 -8.00 -5.52 32.69
C GLY A 265 -7.22 -4.44 31.92
N LEU A 266 -6.99 -4.67 30.62
CA LEU A 266 -6.25 -3.77 29.74
C LEU A 266 -6.89 -2.39 29.67
N ILE A 267 -8.21 -2.33 29.51
CA ILE A 267 -8.96 -1.09 29.30
C ILE A 267 -8.86 -0.17 30.53
N LYS A 268 -9.06 -0.69 31.74
CA LYS A 268 -8.92 0.06 32.99
C LYS A 268 -7.49 0.52 33.23
N SER A 269 -6.51 -0.31 32.88
CA SER A 269 -5.10 0.08 32.98
C SER A 269 -4.80 1.32 32.13
N ILE A 270 -5.29 1.35 30.88
CA ILE A 270 -5.18 2.51 29.99
C ILE A 270 -5.91 3.71 30.57
N VAL A 271 -7.17 3.55 30.99
CA VAL A 271 -7.98 4.64 31.57
C VAL A 271 -7.29 5.25 32.78
N LYS A 272 -6.78 4.43 33.70
CA LYS A 272 -6.03 4.86 34.88
C LYS A 272 -4.75 5.62 34.48
N GLY A 273 -4.04 5.13 33.46
CA GLY A 273 -2.83 5.79 32.95
C GLY A 273 -3.12 7.18 32.38
N VAL A 274 -4.25 7.35 31.67
CA VAL A 274 -4.69 8.65 31.14
C VAL A 274 -5.11 9.58 32.28
N GLN A 275 -5.90 9.10 33.24
CA GLN A 275 -6.32 9.88 34.41
C GLN A 275 -5.13 10.37 35.24
N GLN A 276 -4.08 9.55 35.35
CA GLN A 276 -2.83 9.91 36.02
C GLN A 276 -1.87 10.71 35.14
N GLN A 277 -2.26 11.06 33.91
CA GLN A 277 -1.44 11.77 32.91
C GLN A 277 -0.11 11.06 32.56
N LYS A 278 0.00 9.75 32.83
CA LYS A 278 1.19 8.94 32.53
C LYS A 278 1.25 8.49 31.08
N ILE A 279 0.11 8.39 30.42
CA ILE A 279 -0.02 8.13 28.99
C ILE A 279 -0.99 9.14 28.37
N LYS A 280 -0.76 9.49 27.10
CA LYS A 280 -1.58 10.47 26.37
C LYS A 280 -2.24 9.80 25.17
N PRO A 281 -3.56 10.00 24.95
CA PRO A 281 -4.22 9.61 23.72
C PRO A 281 -3.77 10.51 22.56
N TYR A 282 -3.84 9.99 21.34
CA TYR A 282 -3.54 10.71 20.10
C TYR A 282 -4.80 10.80 19.23
N HIS A 283 -4.87 11.80 18.33
CA HIS A 283 -5.87 11.84 17.26
C HIS A 283 -5.87 10.50 16.52
N TYR A 284 -7.07 10.07 16.09
CA TYR A 284 -7.13 9.06 15.05
C TYR A 284 -6.37 9.61 13.86
N SER A 285 -5.35 8.86 13.49
CA SER A 285 -4.69 9.03 12.22
C SER A 285 -4.93 7.77 11.46
N ASP A 286 -5.20 7.89 10.17
CA ASP A 286 -5.12 6.73 9.31
C ASP A 286 -3.84 5.97 9.60
N TYR A 287 -3.94 4.65 9.46
CA TYR A 287 -2.98 3.61 9.83
C TYR A 287 -1.51 3.86 9.35
N TRP A 288 -1.29 4.92 8.55
CA TRP A 288 -0.12 5.16 7.73
C TRP A 288 0.57 6.52 7.90
N ASP A 289 -0.08 7.54 8.47
CA ASP A 289 0.53 8.87 8.49
C ASP A 289 1.44 9.08 9.70
N LYS A 290 2.68 9.52 9.43
CA LYS A 290 3.61 10.05 10.45
C LYS A 290 3.25 11.51 10.79
N ALA A 291 2.64 12.25 9.85
CA ALA A 291 2.39 13.68 9.97
C ALA A 291 1.37 14.06 11.05
N SER A 292 0.56 13.08 11.47
CA SER A 292 -0.48 13.21 12.50
C SER A 292 -0.06 12.71 13.89
N ILE A 293 1.21 12.31 14.08
CA ILE A 293 1.80 12.16 15.44
C ILE A 293 2.11 13.56 16.01
N LYS A 294 1.28 14.56 15.71
CA LYS A 294 1.25 15.77 16.51
C LYS A 294 0.52 15.39 17.78
N PRO A 295 1.16 15.51 18.97
CA PRO A 295 0.38 15.50 20.20
C PRO A 295 -0.74 16.54 20.02
N MET A 296 -1.97 16.18 20.40
CA MET A 296 -3.07 17.15 20.47
C MET A 296 -2.55 18.41 21.18
N LYS A 297 -2.61 19.57 20.52
CA LYS A 297 -2.12 20.84 21.08
C LYS A 297 -2.94 21.20 22.34
N SER A 298 -2.33 21.84 23.34
CA SER A 298 -3.10 22.43 24.44
C SER A 298 -4.03 23.50 23.87
N GLY A 299 -5.29 23.52 24.33
CA GLY A 299 -6.39 24.29 23.72
C GLY A 299 -7.41 23.43 22.97
N TYR A 300 -6.96 22.40 22.23
CA TYR A 300 -7.89 21.34 21.74
C TYR A 300 -8.36 20.47 22.92
N TYR A 301 -7.53 20.38 23.96
CA TYR A 301 -7.92 19.89 25.27
C TYR A 301 -9.11 20.68 25.81
N ASP A 302 -9.13 22.01 25.71
CA ASP A 302 -10.20 22.77 26.35
C ASP A 302 -11.53 22.56 25.63
N GLU A 303 -11.59 22.44 24.29
CA GLU A 303 -12.84 22.13 23.57
C GLU A 303 -13.29 20.65 23.70
N TYR A 304 -12.33 19.71 23.63
CA TYR A 304 -12.57 18.27 23.83
C TYR A 304 -12.90 17.96 25.30
N TYR A 305 -12.43 18.75 26.27
CA TYR A 305 -12.73 18.63 27.71
C TYR A 305 -13.88 19.52 28.19
N THR A 306 -14.21 20.63 27.53
CA THR A 306 -15.47 21.37 27.79
C THR A 306 -16.70 20.53 27.45
N SER A 307 -16.52 19.46 26.66
CA SER A 307 -17.49 18.41 26.36
C SER A 307 -17.19 17.06 27.06
N GLY A 308 -16.24 17.01 28.01
CA GLY A 308 -16.01 15.87 28.93
C GLY A 308 -14.73 15.04 28.72
N GLY A 309 -13.92 15.30 27.70
CA GLY A 309 -12.57 14.73 27.51
C GLY A 309 -12.55 13.27 27.04
N PHE A 310 -11.40 12.60 27.16
CA PHE A 310 -11.26 11.14 26.87
C PHE A 310 -12.35 10.30 27.57
N LEU A 311 -12.77 10.70 28.77
CA LEU A 311 -13.83 10.03 29.53
C LEU A 311 -15.24 10.45 29.10
N GLY A 312 -15.44 11.70 28.67
CA GLY A 312 -16.71 12.21 28.16
C GLY A 312 -17.14 11.60 26.83
N HIS A 313 -16.17 11.29 25.96
CA HIS A 313 -16.42 10.56 24.70
C HIS A 313 -16.78 9.08 24.89
N ARG A 314 -16.89 8.62 26.14
CA ARG A 314 -17.48 7.33 26.48
C ARG A 314 -19.01 7.42 26.60
N ARG A 315 -19.63 8.53 26.20
CA ARG A 315 -21.07 8.72 26.25
C ARG A 315 -21.66 8.68 24.85
N TYR A 316 -22.86 8.14 24.73
CA TYR A 316 -23.68 8.25 23.52
C TYR A 316 -25.08 8.70 23.92
N TYR A 317 -25.74 9.45 23.05
CA TYR A 317 -27.15 9.78 23.24
C TYR A 317 -28.00 8.55 22.94
N SER A 318 -28.88 8.19 23.87
CA SER A 318 -29.82 7.10 23.70
C SER A 318 -31.23 7.67 23.53
N ASP A 319 -31.80 7.46 22.35
CA ASP A 319 -33.17 7.92 22.05
C ASP A 319 -34.22 7.25 22.95
N GLU A 320 -33.94 6.05 23.48
CA GLU A 320 -34.83 5.34 24.40
C GLU A 320 -35.01 6.06 25.73
N ILE A 321 -33.97 6.75 26.21
CA ILE A 321 -33.99 7.45 27.50
C ILE A 321 -33.88 8.97 27.36
N GLN A 322 -33.73 9.48 26.13
CA GLN A 322 -33.58 10.89 25.81
C GLN A 322 -32.45 11.58 26.59
N ASP A 323 -31.35 10.85 26.81
CA ASP A 323 -30.19 11.35 27.56
C ASP A 323 -28.88 10.63 27.14
N SER A 324 -27.76 11.17 27.59
CA SER A 324 -26.42 10.64 27.40
C SER A 324 -26.12 9.48 28.35
N VAL A 325 -25.87 8.30 27.80
CA VAL A 325 -25.52 7.09 28.57
C VAL A 325 -24.00 6.90 28.57
N ASP A 326 -23.42 6.76 29.77
CA ASP A 326 -22.03 6.33 29.94
C ASP A 326 -21.85 4.86 29.52
N ILE A 327 -20.87 4.59 28.64
CA ILE A 327 -20.50 3.24 28.21
C ILE A 327 -19.61 2.60 29.29
N PRO A 328 -20.04 1.54 30.00
CA PRO A 328 -19.21 0.86 30.98
C PRO A 328 -17.91 0.32 30.37
N LEU A 329 -16.80 0.33 31.12
CA LEU A 329 -15.51 -0.18 30.61
C LEU A 329 -15.60 -1.63 30.14
N LYS A 330 -16.39 -2.45 30.85
CA LYS A 330 -16.72 -3.84 30.48
C LYS A 330 -17.43 -4.03 29.14
N ASN A 331 -17.97 -2.96 28.57
CA ASN A 331 -18.61 -3.00 27.26
C ASN A 331 -17.62 -2.68 26.13
N ILE A 332 -16.44 -2.15 26.44
CA ILE A 332 -15.36 -1.92 25.47
C ILE A 332 -14.60 -3.24 25.30
N THR A 333 -15.05 -4.03 24.34
CA THR A 333 -14.54 -5.39 24.11
C THR A 333 -13.68 -5.51 22.87
N GLN A 334 -13.60 -4.48 22.04
CA GLN A 334 -12.84 -4.52 20.80
C GLN A 334 -11.65 -3.57 20.86
N ILE A 335 -10.48 -4.11 20.54
CA ILE A 335 -9.25 -3.34 20.36
C ILE A 335 -8.60 -3.72 19.05
N SER A 336 -7.77 -2.81 18.53
CA SER A 336 -6.88 -3.14 17.43
C SER A 336 -5.43 -2.87 17.79
N VAL A 337 -4.56 -3.80 17.41
CA VAL A 337 -3.12 -3.67 17.57
C VAL A 337 -2.48 -3.58 16.19
N LEU A 338 -1.74 -2.50 15.94
CA LEU A 338 -1.04 -2.27 14.69
C LEU A 338 0.46 -2.41 14.90
N GLY A 339 1.14 -3.08 14.00
CA GLY A 339 2.57 -3.29 14.15
C GLY A 339 3.30 -3.74 12.89
N TRP A 340 4.60 -3.89 13.05
CA TRP A 340 5.48 -4.51 12.08
C TRP A 340 5.47 -6.02 12.28
N LEU A 341 5.26 -6.77 11.20
CA LEU A 341 5.51 -8.19 11.14
C LEU A 341 6.79 -8.41 10.34
N THR A 342 7.81 -8.94 11.01
CA THR A 342 9.05 -9.40 10.41
C THR A 342 8.95 -10.89 10.16
N ILE A 343 9.31 -11.32 8.94
CA ILE A 343 9.37 -12.71 8.51
C ILE A 343 10.81 -13.00 8.13
N ASP A 344 11.45 -13.91 8.86
CA ASP A 344 12.78 -14.42 8.53
C ASP A 344 12.64 -15.83 7.95
N LYS A 345 12.85 -15.94 6.63
CA LYS A 345 12.76 -17.20 5.90
C LYS A 345 13.87 -18.18 6.28
N HIS A 346 15.05 -17.69 6.64
CA HIS A 346 16.18 -18.55 7.00
C HIS A 346 15.93 -19.20 8.37
N ARG A 347 15.47 -18.40 9.33
CA ARG A 347 15.16 -18.89 10.68
C ARG A 347 13.77 -19.53 10.80
N GLN A 348 12.94 -19.40 9.75
CA GLN A 348 11.53 -19.80 9.75
C GLN A 348 10.71 -19.16 10.88
N THR A 349 11.13 -17.97 11.31
CA THR A 349 10.49 -17.24 12.41
C THR A 349 9.65 -16.09 11.89
N ARG A 350 8.69 -15.68 12.74
CA ARG A 350 8.00 -14.40 12.64
C ARG A 350 8.11 -13.65 13.93
N GLN A 351 8.21 -12.33 13.84
CA GLN A 351 8.17 -11.46 15.00
C GLN A 351 7.21 -10.32 14.72
N PHE A 352 6.22 -10.15 15.59
CA PHE A 352 5.35 -8.99 15.55
C PHE A 352 5.90 -7.93 16.51
N LYS A 353 5.88 -6.67 16.10
CA LYS A 353 6.29 -5.53 16.92
C LYS A 353 5.19 -4.49 16.88
N ALA A 354 4.42 -4.41 17.95
CA ALA A 354 3.36 -3.43 18.08
C ALA A 354 3.90 -1.99 18.06
N THR A 355 3.15 -1.12 17.41
CA THR A 355 3.46 0.30 17.24
C THR A 355 2.32 1.19 17.71
N ARG A 356 1.08 0.73 17.56
CA ARG A 356 -0.12 1.43 18.02
C ARG A 356 -1.14 0.46 18.61
N LEU A 357 -1.95 0.98 19.53
CA LEU A 357 -3.12 0.32 20.05
C LEU A 357 -4.31 1.26 19.92
N ILE A 358 -5.44 0.75 19.44
CA ILE A 358 -6.66 1.47 19.15
C ILE A 358 -7.79 0.85 19.96
N LEU A 359 -8.58 1.70 20.62
CA LEU A 359 -9.78 1.30 21.35
C LEU A 359 -11.02 1.65 20.52
N TRP A 360 -11.95 0.71 20.39
CA TRP A 360 -13.20 0.88 19.65
C TRP A 360 -14.40 0.97 20.59
N LEU A 361 -15.36 1.82 20.24
CA LEU A 361 -16.64 1.87 20.92
C LEU A 361 -17.54 0.70 20.49
N PRO A 362 -18.50 0.27 21.32
CA PRO A 362 -19.38 -0.86 21.01
C PRO A 362 -20.35 -0.51 19.87
N GLY A 363 -20.63 -1.48 18.99
CA GLY A 363 -21.39 -1.18 17.77
C GLY A 363 -22.86 -0.76 17.94
N LYS A 364 -23.44 -0.77 19.15
CA LYS A 364 -24.77 -0.19 19.39
C LYS A 364 -24.77 1.34 19.45
N THR A 365 -23.60 1.98 19.50
CA THR A 365 -23.47 3.45 19.43
C THR A 365 -23.49 3.96 17.98
N HIS A 366 -23.85 3.12 17.01
CA HIS A 366 -23.72 3.36 15.56
C HIS A 366 -24.65 4.43 14.98
N SER A 367 -25.85 4.59 15.52
CA SER A 367 -26.85 5.52 14.97
C SER A 367 -26.68 6.96 15.46
N ALA A 368 -25.88 7.21 16.51
CA ALA A 368 -25.86 8.48 17.24
C ALA A 368 -24.57 9.31 17.09
N LEU A 369 -23.57 8.85 16.33
CA LEU A 369 -22.27 9.53 16.21
C LEU A 369 -21.94 9.90 14.76
N SER A 370 -21.57 11.17 14.52
CA SER A 370 -21.16 11.71 13.23
C SER A 370 -19.68 11.48 12.87
N TRP A 371 -18.95 10.72 13.69
CA TRP A 371 -17.49 10.52 13.60
C TRP A 371 -17.15 9.01 13.68
N PRO A 372 -15.95 8.57 13.22
CA PRO A 372 -15.59 7.15 13.24
C PRO A 372 -15.68 6.51 14.64
N PHE A 373 -16.01 5.21 14.73
CA PHE A 373 -16.20 4.39 15.97
C PHE A 373 -15.00 4.24 16.92
N PHE A 374 -14.04 5.11 16.75
CA PHE A 374 -12.80 5.16 17.47
C PHE A 374 -12.96 5.91 18.79
N TRP A 375 -12.53 5.30 19.89
CA TRP A 375 -12.48 5.99 21.19
C TRP A 375 -11.15 6.72 21.39
N ALA A 376 -10.03 6.01 21.21
CA ALA A 376 -8.68 6.56 21.40
C ALA A 376 -7.57 5.69 20.80
N GLN A 377 -6.47 6.34 20.42
CA GLN A 377 -5.27 5.74 19.83
C GLN A 377 -4.09 6.03 20.75
N PHE A 378 -3.23 5.04 20.92
CA PHE A 378 -2.05 5.15 21.76
C PHE A 378 -0.82 4.68 21.01
N GLY A 379 0.29 5.41 21.17
CA GLY A 379 1.61 4.94 20.77
C GLY A 379 2.04 3.79 21.67
N PHE A 380 2.35 2.63 21.08
CA PHE A 380 2.59 1.41 21.86
C PHE A 380 3.83 1.52 22.77
N LYS A 381 4.88 2.22 22.34
CA LYS A 381 6.09 2.47 23.15
C LYS A 381 5.78 3.21 24.46
N VAL A 382 4.77 4.09 24.45
CA VAL A 382 4.34 4.85 25.64
C VAL A 382 3.58 3.92 26.59
N LEU A 383 2.68 3.08 26.06
CA LEU A 383 1.97 2.06 26.83
C LEU A 383 2.93 1.04 27.45
N GLU A 384 3.89 0.54 26.67
CA GLU A 384 4.93 -0.38 27.10
C GLU A 384 5.71 0.19 28.30
N LYS A 385 6.20 1.43 28.20
CA LYS A 385 6.90 2.08 29.31
C LYS A 385 6.02 2.15 30.56
N TYR A 386 4.75 2.50 30.41
CA TYR A 386 3.81 2.59 31.51
C TYR A 386 3.56 1.22 32.18
N TRP A 387 3.31 0.17 31.40
CA TRP A 387 3.06 -1.18 31.91
C TRP A 387 4.30 -1.86 32.50
N ASN A 388 5.50 -1.52 32.01
CA ASN A 388 6.75 -2.06 32.55
C ASN A 388 7.11 -1.45 33.91
N VAL A 389 6.71 -0.20 34.17
CA VAL A 389 6.97 0.48 35.46
C VAL A 389 6.01 -0.03 36.55
N ASP A 390 4.77 -0.35 36.20
CA ASP A 390 3.75 -0.79 37.16
C ASP A 390 3.53 -2.31 37.09
N GLN A 391 4.56 -3.08 37.44
CA GLN A 391 4.52 -4.56 37.52
C GLN A 391 3.41 -5.11 38.44
N ARG A 392 2.66 -4.27 39.18
CA ARG A 392 1.50 -4.71 39.97
C ARG A 392 0.21 -4.83 39.15
N GLN A 393 0.21 -4.40 37.88
CA GLN A 393 -0.94 -4.53 36.96
C GLN A 393 -0.99 -5.88 36.22
N LEU A 394 -0.21 -6.87 36.68
CA LEU A 394 -0.02 -8.16 36.02
C LEU A 394 -1.29 -9.01 36.06
N GLY A 395 -1.77 -9.40 34.88
CA GLY A 395 -2.65 -10.55 34.74
C GLY A 395 -1.87 -11.81 35.03
N VAL A 396 -2.29 -12.58 36.03
CA VAL A 396 -1.78 -13.94 36.22
C VAL A 396 -2.33 -14.79 35.07
N TRP A 397 -1.44 -15.33 34.24
CA TRP A 397 -1.79 -16.27 33.19
C TRP A 397 -1.20 -17.64 33.52
N SER A 398 -2.05 -18.65 33.56
CA SER A 398 -1.68 -20.06 33.54
C SER A 398 -2.40 -20.68 32.35
N ASN A 399 -1.69 -20.98 31.27
CA ASN A 399 -2.32 -21.65 30.13
C ASN A 399 -2.44 -23.14 30.43
N LYS A 400 -3.65 -23.64 30.70
CA LYS A 400 -3.97 -25.06 30.52
C LYS A 400 -4.65 -25.21 29.15
N GLN A 401 -3.86 -25.38 28.09
CA GLN A 401 -4.39 -25.90 26.83
C GLN A 401 -4.00 -27.37 26.70
N ASN A 402 -5.02 -28.23 26.69
CA ASN A 402 -4.89 -29.65 26.33
C ASN A 402 -4.61 -29.75 24.83
N THR A 403 -3.35 -29.97 24.45
CA THR A 403 -3.03 -30.73 23.24
C THR A 403 -1.74 -31.51 23.47
N SER A 404 -1.87 -32.81 23.30
CA SER A 404 -0.83 -33.84 23.31
C SER A 404 0.31 -33.54 22.32
N SER A 405 1.45 -33.04 22.82
CA SER A 405 2.85 -33.33 22.43
C SER A 405 3.79 -32.17 22.82
N ASP A 406 4.65 -32.46 23.82
CA ASP A 406 6.00 -31.95 24.11
C ASP A 406 6.35 -30.48 23.84
N ASP A 407 6.00 -29.61 24.79
CA ASP A 407 6.93 -28.90 25.69
C ASP A 407 6.16 -27.75 26.38
N LEU A 408 5.74 -27.99 27.61
CA LEU A 408 5.09 -26.99 28.45
C LEU A 408 6.15 -26.02 28.97
N ARG A 409 6.20 -24.80 28.42
CA ARG A 409 6.80 -23.68 29.14
C ARG A 409 5.72 -23.02 29.99
N GLU A 410 5.92 -22.99 31.30
CA GLU A 410 5.31 -21.99 32.17
C GLU A 410 5.72 -20.62 31.63
N ILE A 411 4.84 -20.00 30.86
CA ILE A 411 5.02 -18.61 30.46
C ILE A 411 4.59 -17.82 31.70
N GLY A 412 5.57 -17.32 32.47
CA GLY A 412 5.36 -16.61 33.74
C GLY A 412 4.46 -15.38 33.62
N GLN A 413 4.38 -14.58 34.68
CA GLN A 413 3.55 -13.36 34.71
C GLN A 413 3.97 -12.37 33.61
N LEU A 414 3.34 -12.44 32.44
CA LEU A 414 3.56 -11.49 31.36
C LEU A 414 2.66 -10.28 31.56
N ASN A 415 3.25 -9.08 31.49
CA ASN A 415 2.49 -7.85 31.43
C ASN A 415 1.84 -7.68 30.05
N PHE A 416 0.88 -6.75 29.96
CA PHE A 416 0.19 -6.46 28.70
C PHE A 416 1.15 -6.11 27.55
N ALA A 417 2.29 -5.47 27.84
CA ALA A 417 3.29 -5.13 26.84
C ALA A 417 3.88 -6.39 26.20
N ASN A 418 4.35 -7.33 27.02
CA ASN A 418 4.96 -8.58 26.57
C ASN A 418 3.95 -9.42 25.80
N ILE A 419 2.73 -9.58 26.32
CA ILE A 419 1.68 -10.35 25.64
C ILE A 419 1.42 -9.83 24.23
N ILE A 420 1.31 -8.50 24.08
CA ILE A 420 1.05 -7.87 22.79
C ILE A 420 2.29 -7.91 21.88
N GLN A 421 3.51 -7.74 22.40
CA GLN A 421 4.75 -7.82 21.61
C GLN A 421 5.07 -9.24 21.15
N GLU A 422 4.86 -10.23 22.00
CA GLU A 422 5.07 -11.64 21.65
C GLU A 422 3.99 -12.15 20.68
N GLY A 423 2.94 -11.36 20.45
CA GLY A 423 1.80 -11.79 19.63
C GLY A 423 1.01 -12.93 20.28
N ALA A 424 1.09 -13.05 21.60
CA ALA A 424 0.43 -14.09 22.39
C ALA A 424 -1.06 -13.76 22.61
N PHE A 425 -1.76 -13.45 21.52
CA PHE A 425 -3.19 -13.14 21.50
C PHE A 425 -3.85 -13.75 20.26
N LYS A 426 -5.16 -13.94 20.33
CA LYS A 426 -5.97 -14.32 19.17
C LYS A 426 -6.59 -13.08 18.56
N GLY A 427 -6.11 -12.71 17.38
CA GLY A 427 -6.64 -11.58 16.62
C GLY A 427 -7.05 -12.00 15.23
N GLU A 428 -8.10 -11.38 14.70
CA GLU A 428 -8.38 -11.42 13.27
C GLU A 428 -7.57 -10.34 12.58
N ILE A 429 -7.06 -10.60 11.39
CA ILE A 429 -6.46 -9.55 10.59
C ILE A 429 -7.55 -8.53 10.29
N GLU A 430 -7.47 -7.37 10.92
CA GLU A 430 -8.39 -6.27 10.69
C GLU A 430 -8.09 -5.61 9.34
N TRP A 431 -6.79 -5.46 9.10
CA TRP A 431 -6.22 -4.70 8.02
C TRP A 431 -5.06 -5.44 7.39
N PHE A 432 -5.08 -5.48 6.06
CA PHE A 432 -4.01 -6.02 5.24
C PHE A 432 -3.88 -5.31 3.90
N LEU A 433 -4.03 -3.98 3.78
CA LEU A 433 -4.08 -3.40 2.42
C LEU A 433 -3.40 -2.08 2.16
N ASN A 434 -2.43 -2.19 1.26
CA ASN A 434 -1.83 -1.09 0.52
C ASN A 434 -2.63 -0.75 -0.77
N ARG A 435 -3.96 -0.75 -0.77
CA ARG A 435 -4.75 -0.30 -1.94
C ARG A 435 -5.87 0.65 -1.49
N ARG A 436 -6.05 1.75 -2.25
CA ARG A 436 -6.85 2.96 -1.93
C ARG A 436 -8.19 2.63 -1.29
N ASP A 437 -8.66 3.44 -0.36
CA ASP A 437 -9.62 3.14 0.72
C ASP A 437 -11.06 2.74 0.32
N GLU A 438 -11.29 2.28 -0.91
CA GLU A 438 -12.57 1.75 -1.42
C GLU A 438 -12.41 0.38 -2.13
N ASN A 439 -11.21 -0.22 -2.11
CA ASN A 439 -10.74 -1.09 -3.19
C ASN A 439 -11.04 -2.59 -3.14
N ILE A 440 -11.09 -3.31 -2.00
CA ILE A 440 -11.10 -4.78 -2.14
C ILE A 440 -12.41 -5.27 -2.75
N GLU A 441 -13.53 -4.71 -2.31
CA GLU A 441 -14.85 -5.06 -2.84
C GLU A 441 -14.97 -4.62 -4.31
N GLN A 442 -14.50 -3.42 -4.67
CA GLN A 442 -14.48 -2.98 -6.07
C GLN A 442 -13.54 -3.82 -6.95
N LEU A 443 -12.35 -4.18 -6.45
CA LEU A 443 -11.41 -5.09 -7.12
C LEU A 443 -11.99 -6.49 -7.25
N TRP A 444 -12.71 -6.96 -6.23
CA TRP A 444 -13.46 -8.22 -6.28
C TRP A 444 -14.54 -8.15 -7.35
N LYS A 445 -15.36 -7.09 -7.38
CA LYS A 445 -16.35 -6.85 -8.44
C LYS A 445 -15.71 -6.83 -9.83
N ARG A 446 -14.58 -6.14 -10.00
CA ARG A 446 -13.80 -6.10 -11.25
C ARG A 446 -13.25 -7.48 -11.63
N TYR A 447 -12.73 -8.24 -10.66
CA TYR A 447 -12.26 -9.61 -10.86
C TYR A 447 -13.40 -10.53 -11.29
N LEU A 448 -14.55 -10.49 -10.61
CA LEU A 448 -15.74 -11.27 -10.96
C LEU A 448 -16.21 -10.94 -12.38
N LYS A 449 -16.34 -9.64 -12.71
CA LYS A 449 -16.70 -9.17 -14.05
C LYS A 449 -15.72 -9.67 -15.12
N LYS A 450 -14.42 -9.53 -14.90
CA LYS A 450 -13.38 -9.98 -15.85
C LYS A 450 -13.45 -11.49 -16.11
N ASN A 451 -13.72 -12.28 -15.08
CA ASN A 451 -13.77 -13.74 -15.15
C ASN A 451 -15.18 -14.29 -15.44
N LYS A 452 -16.17 -13.43 -15.72
CA LYS A 452 -17.57 -13.81 -15.96
C LYS A 452 -18.17 -14.67 -14.83
N ILE A 453 -17.79 -14.38 -13.59
CA ILE A 453 -18.32 -15.05 -12.39
C ILE A 453 -19.48 -14.20 -11.86
N GLU A 454 -20.59 -14.84 -11.49
CA GLU A 454 -21.74 -14.15 -10.88
C GLU A 454 -21.34 -13.34 -9.64
N ALA A 455 -21.98 -12.18 -9.48
CA ALA A 455 -21.77 -11.28 -8.36
C ALA A 455 -22.16 -11.96 -7.05
N LYS A 456 -21.16 -12.37 -6.26
CA LYS A 456 -21.34 -12.83 -4.88
C LYS A 456 -20.83 -11.77 -3.93
N GLU A 457 -21.51 -11.63 -2.79
CA GLU A 457 -21.09 -10.75 -1.69
C GLU A 457 -19.60 -10.91 -1.38
N PHE A 458 -18.92 -9.80 -1.12
CA PHE A 458 -17.49 -9.81 -0.87
C PHE A 458 -17.20 -10.53 0.46
N PRO A 459 -16.48 -11.67 0.45
CA PRO A 459 -16.31 -12.46 1.66
C PRO A 459 -15.15 -11.93 2.50
N LEU A 460 -15.33 -10.76 3.12
CA LEU A 460 -14.28 -10.05 3.88
C LEU A 460 -13.60 -10.95 4.93
N SER A 461 -14.38 -11.75 5.68
CA SER A 461 -13.85 -12.71 6.64
C SER A 461 -12.94 -13.75 5.98
N LYS A 462 -13.33 -14.31 4.83
CA LYS A 462 -12.48 -15.25 4.07
C LYS A 462 -11.22 -14.57 3.56
N ALA A 463 -11.31 -13.32 3.08
CA ALA A 463 -10.14 -12.57 2.62
C ALA A 463 -9.11 -12.35 3.74
N ARG A 464 -9.58 -12.02 4.96
CA ARG A 464 -8.73 -11.92 6.16
C ARG A 464 -8.08 -13.25 6.53
N GLN A 465 -8.84 -14.35 6.49
CA GLN A 465 -8.31 -15.70 6.70
C GLN A 465 -7.25 -16.08 5.68
N TRP A 466 -7.46 -15.76 4.40
CA TRP A 466 -6.49 -16.00 3.32
C TRP A 466 -5.16 -15.30 3.58
N VAL A 467 -5.20 -14.04 4.02
CA VAL A 467 -3.99 -13.30 4.35
C VAL A 467 -3.28 -13.91 5.55
N GLN A 468 -4.02 -14.31 6.58
CA GLN A 468 -3.43 -14.98 7.74
C GLN A 468 -2.72 -16.26 7.32
N LEU A 469 -3.35 -17.06 6.46
CA LEU A 469 -2.75 -18.27 5.90
C LEU A 469 -1.53 -17.96 5.03
N TYR A 470 -1.58 -16.91 4.21
CA TYR A 470 -0.46 -16.46 3.38
C TYR A 470 0.75 -16.07 4.24
N LEU A 471 0.54 -15.25 5.26
CA LEU A 471 1.58 -14.87 6.23
C LEU A 471 2.16 -16.08 6.96
N ASN A 472 1.32 -17.03 7.36
CA ASN A 472 1.74 -18.28 8.00
C ASN A 472 2.53 -19.21 7.06
N ARG A 473 2.27 -19.17 5.75
CA ARG A 473 3.00 -19.99 4.76
C ARG A 473 4.39 -19.45 4.50
N LEU A 474 4.54 -18.12 4.43
CA LEU A 474 5.83 -17.46 4.23
C LEU A 474 6.86 -17.82 5.31
N THR A 475 6.42 -18.03 6.55
CA THR A 475 7.31 -18.41 7.67
C THR A 475 7.75 -19.86 7.62
N LYS A 476 6.91 -20.76 7.10
CA LYS A 476 7.20 -22.21 7.06
C LYS A 476 8.12 -22.63 5.91
N GLY A 477 8.58 -21.69 5.08
CA GLY A 477 9.40 -22.01 3.90
C GLY A 477 8.69 -22.83 2.83
N ILE A 478 7.38 -23.11 2.99
CA ILE A 478 6.57 -23.85 2.03
C ILE A 478 6.40 -22.94 0.82
N ALA A 479 6.98 -23.33 -0.31
CA ALA A 479 6.72 -22.66 -1.58
C ALA A 479 5.20 -22.55 -1.76
N ILE A 480 4.72 -21.37 -2.15
CA ILE A 480 3.31 -21.17 -2.52
C ILE A 480 3.13 -21.94 -3.84
N SER A 481 2.94 -23.25 -3.72
CA SER A 481 2.60 -24.15 -4.79
C SER A 481 1.21 -23.73 -5.27
N THR A 482 1.17 -23.03 -6.40
CA THR A 482 0.00 -22.97 -7.25
C THR A 482 -0.24 -24.40 -7.76
N LYS A 483 -0.94 -25.23 -6.96
CA LYS A 483 -1.52 -26.45 -7.52
C LYS A 483 -2.52 -26.00 -8.59
N LYS A 484 -2.25 -26.51 -9.80
CA LYS A 484 -2.87 -26.20 -11.09
C LYS A 484 -4.38 -26.40 -11.08
#